data_AF-A0A2V5QV93-F1
#
_entry.id   AF-A0A2V5QV93-F1
#
_cell.length_a   1.000
_cell.length_b   1.000
_cell.length_c   1.000
_cell.angle_alpha   90.00
_cell.angle_beta   90.00
_cell.angle_gamma   90.00
#
_symmetry.space_group_name_H-M   'P 1'
#
loop_
_entity.id
_entity.type
_entity.pdbx_description
1 polymer ?
#
loop_
_entity_poly.entity_id
_entity_poly.type
_entity_poly.pdbx_seq_one_letter_code
_entity_poly.pdbx_strand_id
1 'polypeptide(L)' 'MSWSGGKDSAIALHELLQTNDYELVSLMTTVSEEYRRISHHGVRETLL' A
#
# COMPACT_ATOMS: atom_id res chain seq x y z
N MET A 1 -4.22 -4.88 -4.66
CA MET A 1 -4.08 -3.41 -4.84
C MET A 1 -2.66 -2.98 -4.48
N SER A 2 -2.04 -2.08 -5.24
CA SER A 2 -0.71 -1.54 -4.89
C SER A 2 -0.81 -0.66 -3.65
N TRP A 3 -0.11 -1.03 -2.58
CA TRP A 3 -0.14 -0.36 -1.28
C TRP A 3 1.26 0.13 -0.94
N SER A 4 1.42 1.44 -0.71
CA SER A 4 2.70 2.03 -0.32
C SER A 4 2.70 2.53 1.12
N GLY A 5 1.56 2.43 1.83
CA GLY A 5 1.34 3.11 3.12
C GLY A 5 1.21 4.64 3.00
N GLY A 6 1.23 5.17 1.78
CA GLY A 6 1.06 6.59 1.50
C GLY A 6 -0.39 7.04 1.54
N LYS A 7 -0.59 8.36 1.65
CA LYS A 7 -1.91 9.00 1.63
C LYS A 7 -2.73 8.56 0.41
N ASP A 8 -2.11 8.51 -0.75
CA ASP A 8 -2.82 8.24 -2.01
C ASP A 8 -3.29 6.77 -2.07
N SER A 9 -2.46 5.82 -1.62
CA SER A 9 -2.89 4.43 -1.47
C SER A 9 -3.96 4.26 -0.38
N ALA A 10 -3.94 5.07 0.67
CA ALA A 10 -4.97 5.06 1.71
C ALA A 10 -6.33 5.57 1.19
N ILE A 11 -6.34 6.65 0.39
CA ILE A 11 -7.56 7.18 -0.24
C ILE A 11 -8.13 6.16 -1.23
N ALA A 12 -7.29 5.60 -2.10
CA ALA A 12 -7.74 4.58 -3.05
C ALA A 12 -8.31 3.33 -2.34
N LEU A 13 -7.75 2.94 -1.19
CA LEU A 13 -8.26 1.81 -0.41
C LEU A 13 -9.61 2.16 0.20
N HIS A 14 -9.75 3.37 0.74
CA HIS A 14 -11.01 3.84 1.29
C HIS A 14 -12.13 3.84 0.24
N GLU A 15 -11.86 4.34 -0.96
CA GLU A 15 -12.84 4.36 -2.06
C GLU A 15 -13.26 2.95 -2.50
N LEU A 16 -12.30 2.03 -2.64
CA LEU A 16 -12.59 0.63 -2.98
C LEU A 16 -13.45 -0.06 -1.91
N LEU A 17 -13.23 0.23 -0.63
CA LEU A 17 -14.02 -0.32 0.46
C LEU A 17 -15.44 0.28 0.53
N GLN A 18 -15.64 1.51 0.06
CA GLN A 18 -16.97 2.15 0.05
C GLN A 18 -17.82 1.77 -1.16
N THR A 19 -17.20 1.53 -2.31
CA THR A 19 -17.93 1.27 -3.56
C THR A 19 -18.52 -0.14 -3.62
N ASN A 20 -17.97 -1.11 -2.87
CA ASN A 20 -18.42 -2.50 -2.83
C ASN A 20 -18.53 -3.20 -4.20
N ASP A 21 -18.02 -2.56 -5.25
CA ASP A 21 -17.97 -3.04 -6.64
C ASP A 21 -16.79 -4.00 -6.85
N TYR A 22 -15.86 -4.05 -5.90
CA TYR A 22 -14.63 -4.82 -5.98
C TYR A 22 -14.43 -5.65 -4.72
N GLU A 23 -14.08 -6.92 -4.88
CA GLU A 23 -13.60 -7.75 -3.78
C GLU A 23 -12.10 -7.50 -3.57
N LEU A 24 -11.75 -6.86 -2.45
CA LEU A 24 -10.36 -6.62 -2.10
C LEU A 24 -9.74 -7.89 -1.50
N VAL A 25 -9.04 -8.67 -2.34
CA VAL A 25 -8.42 -9.93 -1.91
C VAL A 25 -7.07 -9.73 -1.21
N SER A 26 -6.27 -8.72 -1.59
CA SER A 26 -4.97 -8.44 -0.98
C SER A 26 -4.40 -7.05 -1.27
N LEU A 27 -3.49 -6.61 -0.40
CA LEU A 27 -2.63 -5.44 -0.56
C LEU A 27 -1.20 -5.89 -0.90
N MET A 28 -0.57 -5.26 -1.89
CA MET A 28 0.76 -5.60 -2.36
C MET A 28 1.69 -4.40 -2.18
N THR A 29 2.73 -4.56 -1.35
CA THR A 29 3.76 -3.54 -1.13
C THR A 29 5.05 -3.97 -1.80
N THR A 30 5.57 -3.15 -2.71
CA THR A 30 6.92 -3.36 -3.26
C THR A 30 7.94 -2.69 -2.35
N VAL A 31 8.89 -3.47 -1.85
CA VAL A 31 10.04 -2.97 -1.08
C VAL A 31 11.28 -2.92 -1.98
N SER A 32 12.07 -1.86 -1.85
CA SER A 32 13.37 -1.77 -2.55
C SER A 32 14.39 -2.60 -1.77
N GLU A 33 14.91 -3.64 -2.42
CA GLU A 33 15.91 -4.58 -1.86
C GLU A 33 17.21 -3.86 -1.44
N GLU A 34 17.59 -2.81 -2.18
CA GLU A 34 18.82 -2.04 -1.96
C GLU A 34 18.80 -1.19 -0.68
N TYR A 35 17.61 -0.82 -0.18
CA TYR A 35 17.48 0.07 0.98
C TYR A 35 16.65 -0.51 2.14
N ARG A 36 16.05 -1.70 2.01
CA ARG A 36 15.04 -2.27 2.94
C ARG A 36 13.99 -1.25 3.36
N ARG A 37 13.55 -0.46 2.39
CA ARG A 37 12.59 0.64 2.57
C ARG A 37 11.46 0.48 1.58
N ILE A 38 10.26 0.87 1.99
CA ILE A 38 9.11 0.98 1.09
C ILE A 38 9.45 2.05 0.05
N SER A 39 9.52 1.65 -1.23
CA SER A 39 10.15 2.39 -2.33
C SER A 39 9.57 3.78 -2.60
N HIS A 40 8.40 4.09 -2.05
CA HIS A 40 7.71 5.38 -2.25
C HIS A 40 7.85 6.39 -1.12
N HIS A 41 8.12 5.96 0.13
CA HIS A 41 8.10 6.84 1.31
C HIS A 41 9.27 6.64 2.27
N GLY A 42 10.23 5.75 1.97
CA GLY A 42 11.44 5.59 2.78
C GLY A 42 11.18 5.04 4.19
N VAL A 43 10.00 4.46 4.43
CA VAL A 43 9.60 3.87 5.73
C VAL A 43 10.27 2.49 5.89
N ARG A 44 10.68 2.17 7.12
CA ARG A 44 11.33 0.89 7.46
C ARG A 44 10.33 -0.26 7.39
N GLU A 45 10.79 -1.39 6.87
CA GLU A 45 10.04 -2.66 6.73
C GLU A 45 9.41 -3.15 8.06
N THR A 46 10.00 -2.83 9.21
CA THR A 46 9.54 -3.25 10.55
C THR A 46 8.20 -2.63 11.01
N LEU A 47 7.57 -1.79 10.20
CA LEU A 47 6.29 -1.14 10.51
C LEU A 47 5.12 -1.69 9.69
N LEU A 48 5.36 -2.75 8.91
CA LEU A 48 4.34 -3.56 8.25
C LEU A 48 3.79 -4.64 9.19
#